data_AF-A0A132MRM2-F1
#
_entry.id   AF-A0A132MRM2-F1
#
_cell.length_a   1.000
_cell.length_b   1.000
_cell.length_c   1.000
_cell.angle_alpha   90.00
_cell.angle_beta   90.00
_cell.angle_gamma   90.00
#
_symmetry.space_group_name_H-M   'P 1'
#
loop_
_entity.id
_entity.type
_entity.pdbx_description
1 polymer ?
#
loop_
_entity_poly.entity_id
_entity_poly.type
_entity_poly.pdbx_seq_one_letter_code
_entity_poly.pdbx_strand_id
1 'polypeptide(L)' 'MKTTTHRRRVPRNRTGTPVRPSSPLRRVLRACGHGWIREGYARVGEWIWCDECADFARVIQVEE' A
#
# COMPACT_ATOMS: atom_id res chain seq x y z
N MET A 1 36.78 2.17 -9.01
CA MET A 1 36.32 3.58 -8.99
C MET A 1 34.79 3.62 -8.98
N LYS A 2 34.21 4.29 -7.97
CA LYS A 2 32.89 4.93 -7.89
C LYS A 2 31.62 4.11 -8.24
N THR A 3 31.01 3.50 -7.21
CA THR A 3 29.56 3.20 -7.19
C THR A 3 28.80 4.51 -6.95
N THR A 4 28.23 5.08 -8.01
CA THR A 4 27.49 6.34 -7.92
C THR A 4 26.08 6.09 -7.37
N THR A 5 25.93 6.10 -6.06
CA THR A 5 24.61 6.18 -5.42
C THR A 5 24.01 7.54 -5.72
N HIS A 6 23.09 7.60 -6.68
CA HIS A 6 22.33 8.80 -7.02
C HIS A 6 21.39 9.18 -5.86
N ARG A 7 21.89 9.89 -4.84
CA ARG A 7 21.05 10.48 -3.79
C ARG A 7 20.20 11.56 -4.44
N ARG A 8 18.92 11.26 -4.70
CA ARG A 8 17.93 12.26 -5.17
C ARG A 8 17.90 13.40 -4.17
N ARG A 9 18.35 14.59 -4.60
CA ARG A 9 18.38 15.81 -3.80
C ARG A 9 16.94 16.30 -3.66
N VAL A 10 16.36 16.21 -2.47
CA VAL A 10 15.05 16.82 -2.18
C VAL A 10 15.21 18.35 -2.24
N PRO A 11 14.45 19.08 -3.05
CA PRO A 11 14.57 20.54 -3.17
C PRO A 11 14.28 21.24 -1.83
N ARG A 12 15.22 22.08 -1.37
CA ARG A 12 15.06 23.01 -0.23
C ARG A 12 13.97 24.04 -0.57
N ASN A 13 12.72 23.73 -0.23
CA ASN A 13 11.56 24.64 -0.03
C ASN A 13 10.19 23.95 -0.20
N ARG A 14 10.14 22.65 -0.49
CA ARG A 14 8.94 21.86 -0.15
C ARG A 14 9.14 21.35 1.26
N THR A 15 8.35 21.83 2.22
CA THR A 15 8.10 21.14 3.49
C THR A 15 7.28 19.88 3.21
N GLY A 16 7.80 19.01 2.34
CA GLY A 16 7.32 17.66 2.16
C GLY A 16 7.96 16.84 3.25
N THR A 17 7.51 17.06 4.50
CA THR A 17 7.60 15.99 5.50
C THR A 17 7.09 14.76 4.78
N PRO A 18 7.89 13.69 4.61
CA PRO A 18 7.35 12.47 4.05
C PRO A 18 6.15 12.15 4.92
N VAL A 19 4.94 12.23 4.33
CA VAL A 19 3.72 11.82 4.99
C VAL A 19 3.94 10.34 5.22
N ARG A 20 4.46 10.01 6.41
CA ARG A 20 4.46 8.64 6.89
C ARG A 20 2.98 8.28 6.76
N PRO A 21 2.61 7.27 5.94
CA PRO A 21 1.24 6.81 5.95
C PRO A 21 0.93 6.55 7.43
N SER A 22 -0.03 7.30 7.97
CA SER A 22 -0.25 7.37 9.43
C SER A 22 -0.77 6.05 9.99
N SER A 23 -1.07 5.10 9.13
CA SER A 23 -1.65 3.81 9.46
C SER A 23 -0.63 2.70 9.22
N PRO A 24 -0.41 1.79 10.19
CA PRO A 24 0.36 0.58 9.95
C PRO A 24 -0.29 -0.19 8.78
N LEU A 25 0.53 -0.75 7.89
CA LEU A 25 0.04 -1.57 6.79
C LEU A 25 -0.60 -2.83 7.36
N ARG A 26 -1.91 -2.97 7.20
CA ARG A 26 -2.70 -4.12 7.64
C ARG A 26 -2.65 -5.22 6.59
N ARG A 27 -2.78 -6.48 6.99
CA ARG A 27 -2.96 -7.59 6.04
C ARG A 27 -4.44 -7.69 5.72
N VAL A 28 -4.78 -7.77 4.45
CA VAL A 28 -6.16 -7.77 3.97
C VAL A 28 -6.42 -8.98 3.09
N LEU A 29 -7.46 -9.74 3.40
CA LEU A 29 -7.94 -10.85 2.59
C LEU A 29 -9.15 -10.43 1.77
N ARG A 30 -9.10 -10.73 0.49
CA ARG A 30 -10.18 -10.49 -0.48
C ARG A 30 -11.00 -11.76 -0.70
N ALA A 31 -12.26 -11.59 -1.03
CA ALA A 31 -13.21 -12.67 -1.33
C ALA A 31 -12.77 -13.55 -2.50
N CYS A 32 -11.98 -13.01 -3.43
CA CYS A 32 -11.45 -13.77 -4.56
C CYS A 32 -10.40 -14.82 -4.18
N GLY A 33 -9.83 -14.77 -2.96
CA GLY A 33 -8.90 -15.79 -2.49
C GLY A 33 -7.48 -15.72 -3.09
N HIS A 34 -7.18 -14.74 -3.94
CA HIS A 34 -5.86 -14.46 -4.52
C HIS A 34 -4.86 -13.85 -3.51
N GLY A 35 -4.82 -14.40 -2.30
CA GLY A 35 -3.86 -14.04 -1.27
C GLY A 35 -4.13 -12.75 -0.49
N TRP A 36 -3.26 -12.56 0.50
CA TRP A 36 -3.25 -11.42 1.40
C TRP A 36 -2.48 -10.26 0.78
N ILE A 37 -3.05 -9.06 0.82
CA ILE A 37 -2.34 -7.83 0.47
C ILE A 37 -2.05 -6.98 1.69
N ARG A 38 -1.18 -5.98 1.53
CA ARG A 38 -0.89 -5.00 2.57
C ARG A 38 -1.54 -3.68 2.21
N GLU A 39 -2.51 -3.24 3.00
CA GLU A 39 -3.22 -1.98 2.77
C GLU A 39 -3.48 -1.24 4.08
N GLY A 40 -3.32 0.08 4.07
CA GLY A 40 -3.40 0.90 5.28
C GLY A 40 -4.82 1.36 5.64
N TYR A 41 -5.71 1.43 4.65
CA TYR A 41 -7.04 2.04 4.80
C TYR A 41 -8.22 1.08 4.57
N ALA A 42 -7.96 -0.13 4.07
CA ALA A 42 -9.01 -1.08 3.75
C ALA A 42 -9.78 -1.58 4.98
N ARG A 43 -11.10 -1.73 4.82
CA ARG A 43 -12.04 -2.24 5.83
C ARG A 43 -12.81 -3.43 5.30
N VAL A 44 -13.25 -4.31 6.20
CA VAL A 44 -14.12 -5.43 5.84
C VAL A 44 -15.41 -4.91 5.20
N GLY A 45 -15.76 -5.50 4.05
CA GLY A 45 -16.93 -5.14 3.26
C GLY A 45 -16.68 -4.16 2.11
N GLU A 46 -15.53 -3.47 2.08
CA GLU A 46 -15.13 -2.59 0.97
C GLU A 46 -14.72 -3.37 -0.27
N TRP A 47 -14.75 -2.72 -1.43
CA TRP A 47 -14.31 -3.31 -2.70
C TRP A 47 -12.95 -2.73 -3.06
N ILE A 48 -11.97 -3.60 -3.26
CA ILE A 48 -10.60 -3.22 -3.59
C ILE A 48 -10.12 -3.96 -4.83
N TRP A 49 -9.26 -3.32 -5.61
CA TRP A 49 -8.72 -3.89 -6.83
C TRP A 49 -7.89 -5.16 -6.57
N CYS A 50 -8.02 -6.14 -7.45
CA CYS A 50 -7.21 -7.35 -7.46
C CYS A 50 -6.59 -7.55 -8.84
N ASP A 51 -5.27 -7.46 -8.93
CA ASP A 51 -4.54 -7.61 -10.20
C ASP A 51 -4.70 -9.00 -10.83
N GLU A 52 -4.85 -10.04 -10.02
CA GLU A 52 -5.06 -11.41 -10.51
C GLU A 52 -6.46 -11.60 -11.11
N CYS A 53 -7.49 -10.95 -10.56
CA CYS A 53 -8.82 -10.92 -11.15
C CYS A 53 -8.95 -9.92 -12.31
N ALA A 54 -8.07 -8.92 -12.36
CA ALA A 54 -8.28 -7.68 -13.10
C ALA A 54 -9.65 -7.05 -12.81
N ASP A 55 -10.10 -7.14 -11.55
CA ASP A 55 -11.42 -6.66 -11.11
C ASP A 55 -11.41 -6.31 -9.62
N PHE A 56 -12.48 -5.67 -9.15
CA PHE A 56 -12.70 -5.39 -7.74
C PHE A 56 -13.19 -6.62 -6.98
N ALA A 57 -12.56 -6.90 -5.84
CA ALA A 57 -12.95 -7.96 -4.93
C ALA A 57 -13.31 -7.38 -3.56
N ARG A 58 -14.33 -7.94 -2.93
CA ARG A 58 -14.78 -7.52 -1.60
C ARG A 58 -13.78 -7.96 -0.53
N VAL A 59 -13.44 -7.08 0.40
CA VAL A 59 -12.62 -7.40 1.57
C VAL A 59 -13.44 -8.23 2.55
N ILE A 60 -12.91 -9.36 2.97
CA ILE A 60 -13.57 -10.28 3.92
C ILE A 60 -12.87 -10.34 5.27
N GLN A 61 -11.57 -10.02 5.34
CA GLN A 61 -10.81 -10.05 6.58
C GLN A 61 -9.69 -9.00 6.56
N VAL A 62 -9.40 -8.42 7.72
CA VAL A 62 -8.30 -7.48 7.95
C VAL A 62 -7.58 -7.89 9.24
N GLU A 63 -6.25 -7.97 9.21
CA GLU A 63 -5.37 -8.24 10.37
C GLU A 63 -4.43 -7.04 10.59
N GLU A 64 -4.29 -6.59 11.84
CA GLU A 64 -3.41 -5.49 12.27
C GLU A 64 -2.00 -5.93 12.66
#